data_AF-A0A445MWB8-F1
#
_entry.id   AF-A0A445MWB8-F1
#
_cell.length_a   1.000
_cell.length_b   1.000
_cell.length_c   1.000
_cell.angle_alpha   90.00
_cell.angle_beta   90.00
_cell.angle_gamma   90.00
#
_symmetry.space_group_name_H-M   'P 1'
#
loop_
_entity.id
_entity.type
_entity.pdbx_description
1 polymer ?
#
loop_
_entity_poly.entity_id
_entity_poly.type
_entity_poly.pdbx_seq_one_letter_code
_entity_poly.pdbx_strand_id
1 'polypeptide(L)' 'MPERRLKDLRDVRRYLANLINRTERKEVDAVLAGRLGYLASILTRVMEGSELEQRVEVLEKKLNREK' A
#
# COMPACT_ATOMS: atom_id res chain seq x y z
N MET A 1 17.61 5.93 -10.53
CA MET A 1 16.14 5.75 -10.51
C MET A 1 15.59 6.66 -9.43
N PRO A 2 14.68 7.59 -9.71
CA PRO A 2 14.04 8.36 -8.64
C PRO A 2 13.37 7.41 -7.64
N GLU A 3 13.46 7.72 -6.34
CA GLU A 3 12.83 6.91 -5.30
C GLU A 3 11.33 6.77 -5.55
N ARG A 4 10.85 5.52 -5.53
CA ARG A 4 9.43 5.22 -5.72
C ARG A 4 8.67 5.69 -4.48
N ARG A 5 7.83 6.70 -4.65
CA ARG A 5 6.99 7.19 -3.57
C ARG A 5 5.72 6.33 -3.53
N LEU A 6 5.69 5.34 -2.64
CA LEU A 6 4.52 4.48 -2.39
C LEU A 6 3.51 5.25 -1.52
N LYS A 7 2.83 6.26 -2.07
CA LYS A 7 2.00 7.19 -1.28
C LYS A 7 0.58 6.69 -1.08
N ASP A 8 0.07 5.94 -2.03
CA ASP A 8 -1.28 5.41 -2.01
C ASP A 8 -1.35 3.96 -2.55
N LEU A 9 -2.52 3.34 -2.42
CA LEU A 9 -2.74 1.97 -2.90
C LEU A 9 -2.55 1.83 -4.42
N ARG A 10 -2.71 2.89 -5.21
CA ARG A 10 -2.48 2.85 -6.67
C ARG A 10 -0.99 2.80 -6.98
N ASP A 11 -0.16 3.46 -6.18
CA ASP A 11 1.29 3.37 -6.26
C ASP A 11 1.77 1.97 -5.89
N VAL A 12 1.24 1.39 -4.82
CA VAL A 12 1.55 0.00 -4.43
C VAL A 12 1.12 -1.00 -5.51
N ARG A 13 -0.06 -0.82 -6.10
CA ARG A 13 -0.53 -1.65 -7.23
C ARG A 13 0.41 -1.55 -8.43
N ARG A 14 0.79 -0.34 -8.85
CA ARG A 14 1.73 -0.12 -9.97
C ARG A 14 3.10 -0.74 -9.68
N TYR A 15 3.56 -0.61 -8.44
CA TYR A 15 4.79 -1.21 -7.97
C TYR A 15 4.77 -2.73 -8.07
N LEU A 16 3.73 -3.37 -7.53
CA LEU A 16 3.59 -4.83 -7.54
C LEU A 16 3.46 -5.38 -8.96
N ALA A 17 2.68 -4.73 -9.84
CA ALA A 17 2.59 -5.13 -11.24
C ALA A 17 3.96 -5.08 -11.94
N ASN A 18 4.74 -4.02 -11.71
CA ASN A 18 6.10 -3.94 -12.24
C ASN A 18 7.02 -5.02 -11.64
N LEU A 19 6.93 -5.28 -10.34
CA LEU A 19 7.73 -6.30 -9.66
C LEU A 19 7.45 -7.70 -10.20
N ILE A 20 6.16 -8.06 -10.37
CA ILE A 20 5.73 -9.36 -10.92
C ILE A 20 6.32 -9.55 -12.32
N ASN A 21 6.09 -8.59 -13.23
CA ASN A 21 6.59 -8.69 -14.61
C ASN A 21 8.12 -8.83 -14.67
N ARG A 22 8.85 -8.10 -13.83
CA ARG A 22 10.33 -8.18 -13.77
C ARG A 22 10.80 -9.52 -13.19
N THR A 23 10.06 -10.07 -12.23
CA THR A 23 10.36 -11.38 -11.63
C THR A 23 10.13 -12.50 -12.65
N GLU A 24 9.02 -12.46 -13.38
CA GLU A 24 8.71 -13.42 -14.44
C GLU A 24 9.74 -13.40 -15.58
N ARG A 25 10.25 -12.20 -15.92
CA ARG A 25 11.35 -12.03 -16.88
C ARG A 25 12.73 -12.38 -16.32
N LYS A 26 12.83 -12.86 -15.07
CA LYS A 26 14.08 -13.19 -14.36
C LYS A 26 15.05 -12.00 -14.22
N GLU A 27 14.53 -10.78 -14.27
CA GLU A 27 15.27 -9.53 -14.06
C GLU A 27 15.42 -9.19 -12.56
N VAL A 28 14.71 -9.92 -11.69
CA VAL A 28 14.73 -9.80 -10.24
C VAL A 28 14.76 -11.19 -9.65
N ASP A 29 15.61 -11.38 -8.63
CA ASP A 29 15.66 -12.62 -7.86
C ASP A 29 14.33 -12.91 -7.16
N ALA A 30 13.89 -14.17 -7.18
CA ALA A 30 12.60 -14.58 -6.65
C ALA A 30 12.48 -14.39 -5.13
N VAL A 31 13.57 -14.60 -4.38
CA VAL A 31 13.59 -14.41 -2.92
C VAL A 31 13.44 -12.93 -2.59
N LEU A 32 14.18 -12.07 -3.30
CA LEU A 32 14.03 -10.62 -3.16
C LEU A 32 12.62 -10.16 -3.54
N ALA A 33 12.07 -10.64 -4.65
CA ALA A 33 10.71 -10.31 -5.08
C ALA A 33 9.67 -10.72 -4.03
N GLY A 34 9.81 -11.90 -3.42
CA GLY A 34 8.94 -12.35 -2.34
C GLY A 34 8.98 -11.42 -1.12
N ARG A 35 10.18 -11.03 -0.67
CA ARG A 35 10.36 -10.09 0.45
C ARG A 35 9.74 -8.72 0.15
N LEU A 36 9.95 -8.21 -1.05
CA LEU A 36 9.39 -6.93 -1.49
C LEU A 36 7.85 -6.99 -1.60
N GLY A 37 7.30 -8.11 -2.04
CA GLY A 37 5.85 -8.35 -2.06
C GLY A 37 5.25 -8.37 -0.66
N TYR A 38 5.93 -9.01 0.30
CA TYR A 38 5.52 -9.02 1.70
C TYR A 38 5.55 -7.63 2.35
N LEU A 39 6.60 -6.84 2.12
CA LEU A 39 6.65 -5.46 2.62
C LEU A 39 5.55 -4.58 2.01
N ALA A 40 5.26 -4.77 0.72
CA ALA A 40 4.16 -4.08 0.07
C ALA A 40 2.78 -4.45 0.65
N SER A 41 2.56 -5.70 1.07
CA SER A 41 1.30 -6.09 1.70
C SER A 41 1.14 -5.52 3.11
N ILE A 42 2.22 -5.44 3.90
CA ILE A 42 2.22 -4.72 5.18
C ILE A 42 1.85 -3.25 4.95
N LEU A 43 2.47 -2.60 3.96
CA LEU A 43 2.20 -1.20 3.65
C LEU A 43 0.73 -0.98 3.25
N THR A 44 0.17 -1.85 2.41
CA THR A 44 -1.26 -1.83 2.06
C THR A 44 -2.14 -1.87 3.30
N ARG A 45 -1.87 -2.79 4.23
CA ARG A 45 -2.65 -2.91 5.47
C ARG A 45 -2.57 -1.67 6.37
N VAL A 46 -1.39 -1.05 6.45
CA VAL A 46 -1.21 0.20 7.20
C VAL A 46 -2.02 1.33 6.56
N MET A 47 -1.95 1.47 5.23
CA MET A 47 -2.72 2.49 4.48
C MET A 47 -4.23 2.31 4.69
N GLU A 48 -4.73 1.08 4.55
CA GLU A 48 -6.15 0.76 4.75
C GLU A 48 -6.60 1.05 6.20
N GLY A 49 -5.76 0.70 7.19
CA GLY A 49 -6.01 1.00 8.59
C GLY A 49 -6.13 2.50 8.86
N SER A 50 -5.17 3.28 8.39
CA SER A 50 -5.19 4.74 8.56
C SER A 50 -6.35 5.42 7.84
N GLU A 51 -6.75 4.94 6.66
CA GLU A 51 -7.92 5.49 5.95
C GLU A 51 -9.23 5.19 6.72
N LEU A 52 -9.35 3.99 7.29
CA LEU A 52 -10.49 3.62 8.13
C LEU A 52 -10.53 4.46 9.41
N GLU A 53 -9.41 4.65 10.10
CA GLU A 53 -9.31 5.51 11.29
C GLU A 53 -9.79 6.94 10.99
N GLN A 54 -9.33 7.53 9.88
CA GLN A 54 -9.77 8.86 9.45
C GLN A 54 -11.29 8.92 9.17
N ARG A 55 -11.83 7.89 8.51
CA ARG A 55 -13.27 7.81 8.23
C ARG A 55 -14.09 7.69 9.51
N VAL A 56 -13.64 6.90 10.48
CA VAL A 56 -14.28 6.77 11.80
C VAL A 56 -14.24 8.10 12.55
N GLU A 57 -13.09 8.77 12.60
CA GLU A 57 -12.94 10.07 13.26
C GLU A 57 -13.90 11.11 12.67
N VAL A 58 -14.07 11.14 11.35
CA VAL A 58 -15.04 12.03 10.68
C VAL A 58 -16.48 11.72 11.10
N LEU A 59 -16.85 10.45 11.21
CA LEU A 59 -18.19 10.04 11.64
C LEU A 59 -18.45 10.38 13.11
N GLU A 60 -17.49 10.11 13.99
CA GLU A 60 -17.58 10.45 15.42
C GLU A 60 -17.74 11.95 15.63
N LYS A 61 -16.99 12.78 14.90
CA LYS A 61 -17.14 14.24 14.93
C LYS A 61 -18.51 14.72 14.46
N LYS A 62 -19.12 14.06 13.47
CA LYS A 62 -20.49 14.39 13.01
C LYS A 62 -21.51 14.04 14.08
N LEU A 63 -21.44 12.83 14.63
CA LEU A 63 -22.35 12.37 15.68
C LEU A 63 -22.30 13.25 16.93
N ASN A 64 -21.11 13.69 17.34
CA ASN A 64 -20.95 14.58 18.49
C ASN A 64 -21.42 16.02 18.25
N ARG A 65 -21.58 16.47 16.99
CA ARG A 65 -22.15 17.79 16.66
C ARG A 65 -23.68 17.78 16.64
N GLU A 66 -24.30 16.60 16.50
CA GLU A 66 -25.75 16.41 16.50
C GLU A 66 -26.32 16.21 17.91
N LYS A 67 -25.45 16.06 18.93
CA LYS A 67 -25.79 16.03 20.36
C LYS A 67 -25.66 17.41 20.98
#